data_AF-A0A8T6UME0-F1
#
_entry.id   AF-A0A8T6UME0-F1
#
_cell.length_a   1.000
_cell.length_b   1.000
_cell.length_c   1.000
_cell.angle_alpha   90.00
_cell.angle_beta   90.00
_cell.angle_gamma   90.00
#
_symmetry.space_group_name_H-M   'P 1'
#
loop_
_entity.id
_entity.type
_entity.pdbx_description
1 polymer ?
#
loop_
_entity_poly.entity_id
_entity_poly.type
_entity_poly.pdbx_seq_one_letter_code
_entity_poly.pdbx_strand_id
1 'polypeptide(L)'
;MRENPLVDIVCMAEGERTIVELAHKLERNGDLHDVKGIAHRSGDHIKVNQPRELIQNLDSLPFPARHLLPMDKYTVLGQEPSAGGIITSRGCPFQCVFCSSSLLSGKKFRARSPKNVVHEIEHLRHYHGISFVEFLDDLFTLDQERVVDICKEIGRRHLDVEWVCS
;
A
#
# COMPACT_ATOMS: atom_id res chain seq x y z
N MET A 1 -21.32 -2.84 7.54
CA MET A 1 -21.52 -3.50 8.85
C MET A 1 -22.96 -3.50 9.33
N ARG A 2 -23.70 -2.37 9.29
CA ARG A 2 -25.14 -2.37 9.62
C ARG A 2 -25.95 -3.19 8.62
N GLU A 3 -25.71 -2.94 7.34
CA GLU A 3 -26.38 -3.63 6.21
C GLU A 3 -25.75 -4.98 5.86
N ASN A 4 -24.64 -5.35 6.52
CA ASN A 4 -23.95 -6.62 6.26
C ASN A 4 -23.59 -7.28 7.60
N PRO A 5 -24.47 -8.16 8.12
CA PRO A 5 -24.30 -8.78 9.44
C PRO A 5 -23.14 -9.77 9.50
N LEU A 6 -22.63 -10.24 8.35
CA LEU A 6 -21.53 -11.20 8.26
C LEU A 6 -20.14 -10.57 8.48
N VAL A 7 -20.07 -9.24 8.61
CA VAL A 7 -18.81 -8.52 8.87
C VAL A 7 -18.73 -8.17 10.34
N ASP A 8 -17.72 -8.72 11.02
CA ASP A 8 -17.47 -8.49 12.45
C ASP A 8 -16.60 -7.27 12.73
N ILE A 9 -15.57 -7.08 11.90
CA ILE A 9 -14.54 -6.04 12.08
C ILE A 9 -14.17 -5.46 10.71
N VAL A 10 -14.03 -4.14 10.65
CA VAL A 10 -13.51 -3.40 9.49
C VAL A 10 -12.27 -2.64 9.92
N CYS A 11 -11.14 -2.90 9.24
CA CYS A 11 -9.98 -2.04 9.32
C CYS A 11 -10.19 -0.83 8.40
N MET A 12 -9.97 0.37 8.93
CA MET A 12 -10.17 1.64 8.22
C MET A 12 -8.81 2.27 7.90
N ALA A 13 -8.71 2.89 6.72
CA ALA A 13 -7.48 3.52 6.21
C ALA A 13 -6.29 2.53 6.13
N GLU A 14 -5.13 2.90 6.66
CA GLU A 14 -3.89 2.11 6.60
C GLU A 14 -3.91 0.92 7.59
N GLY A 15 -3.73 -0.29 7.05
CA GLY A 15 -3.92 -1.53 7.79
C GLY A 15 -2.65 -2.12 8.41
N GLU A 16 -1.46 -1.69 8.01
CA GLU A 16 -0.20 -2.40 8.31
C GLU A 16 0.08 -2.51 9.81
N ARG A 17 -0.20 -1.46 10.58
CA ARG A 17 -0.08 -1.48 12.04
C ARG A 17 -1.36 -1.98 12.70
N THR A 18 -2.51 -1.58 12.17
CA THR A 18 -3.83 -1.88 12.73
C THR A 18 -4.12 -3.39 12.74
N ILE A 19 -3.87 -4.07 11.62
CA ILE A 19 -4.14 -5.50 11.46
C ILE A 19 -3.21 -6.33 12.35
N VAL A 20 -1.95 -5.94 12.49
CA VAL A 20 -0.99 -6.62 13.38
C VAL A 20 -1.43 -6.51 14.85
N GLU A 21 -1.79 -5.31 15.29
CA GLU A 21 -2.29 -5.08 16.65
C GLU A 21 -3.60 -5.85 16.90
N LEU A 22 -4.52 -5.81 15.93
CA LEU A 22 -5.78 -6.54 15.97
C LEU A 22 -5.55 -8.06 16.08
N ALA A 23 -4.68 -8.63 15.24
CA ALA A 23 -4.37 -10.06 15.25
C ALA A 23 -3.84 -10.51 16.62
N HIS A 24 -2.91 -9.76 17.21
CA HIS A 24 -2.37 -10.05 18.53
C HIS A 24 -3.42 -9.94 19.66
N LYS A 25 -4.37 -9.01 19.54
CA LYS A 25 -5.46 -8.89 20.50
C LYS A 25 -6.43 -10.07 20.39
N LEU A 26 -6.82 -10.45 19.18
CA LEU A 26 -7.71 -11.58 18.93
C LEU A 26 -7.10 -12.90 19.39
N GLU A 27 -5.82 -13.15 19.09
CA GLU A 27 -5.10 -14.36 19.51
C GLU A 27 -5.10 -14.55 21.04
N ARG A 28 -5.15 -13.45 21.80
CA ARG A 28 -5.15 -13.45 23.27
C ARG A 28 -6.54 -13.29 23.87
N ASN A 29 -7.60 -13.33 23.06
CA ASN A 29 -8.98 -13.01 23.47
C ASN A 29 -9.08 -11.66 24.22
N GLY A 30 -8.28 -10.68 23.81
CA GLY A 30 -8.23 -9.35 24.41
C GLY A 30 -9.37 -8.44 23.95
N ASP A 31 -9.65 -7.40 24.73
CA ASP A 31 -10.58 -6.34 24.36
C ASP A 31 -10.06 -5.55 23.14
N LEU A 32 -10.97 -5.24 22.23
CA LEU A 32 -10.73 -4.50 20.99
C LEU A 32 -10.94 -3.00 21.14
N HIS A 33 -11.46 -2.52 22.27
CA HIS A 33 -11.80 -1.09 22.48
C HIS A 33 -10.62 -0.13 22.21
N ASP A 34 -9.39 -0.54 22.51
CA ASP A 34 -8.19 0.29 22.38
C ASP A 34 -7.48 0.14 21.02
N VAL A 35 -7.92 -0.79 20.16
CA VAL A 35 -7.34 -0.96 18.82
C VAL A 35 -7.75 0.22 17.95
N LYS A 36 -6.81 1.13 17.68
CA LYS A 36 -7.08 2.28 16.80
C LYS A 36 -7.24 1.83 15.35
N GLY A 37 -8.14 2.49 14.62
CA GLY A 37 -8.34 2.29 13.18
C GLY A 37 -9.31 1.18 12.80
N ILE A 38 -10.12 0.68 13.74
CA ILE A 38 -11.15 -0.34 13.44
C ILE A 38 -12.56 0.15 13.76
N ALA A 39 -13.53 -0.40 13.04
CA ALA A 39 -14.91 -0.51 13.49
C ALA A 39 -15.19 -1.98 13.79
N HIS A 40 -15.83 -2.30 14.92
CA HIS A 40 -16.11 -3.68 15.30
C HIS A 40 -17.50 -3.82 15.90
N ARG A 41 -18.06 -5.03 15.81
CA ARG A 41 -19.31 -5.39 16.47
C ARG A 41 -19.07 -5.63 17.97
N SER A 42 -20.00 -5.18 18.80
CA SER A 42 -19.99 -5.35 20.24
C SER A 42 -21.43 -5.60 20.70
N GLY A 43 -21.83 -6.87 20.69
CA GLY A 43 -23.24 -7.26 20.81
C GLY A 43 -24.05 -6.70 19.64
N ASP A 44 -25.17 -6.04 19.94
CA ASP A 44 -26.06 -5.44 18.93
C ASP A 44 -25.57 -4.09 18.38
N HIS A 45 -24.47 -3.57 18.91
CA HIS A 45 -23.93 -2.27 18.55
C HIS A 45 -22.67 -2.40 17.68
N ILE A 46 -22.45 -1.40 16.84
CA ILE A 46 -21.18 -1.21 16.13
C ILE A 46 -20.43 -0.08 16.81
N LYS A 47 -19.22 -0.37 17.25
CA LYS A 47 -18.30 0.59 17.84
C LYS A 47 -17.27 1.00 16.79
N VAL A 48 -17.06 2.30 16.65
CA VAL A 48 -15.98 2.86 15.84
C VAL A 48 -14.92 3.38 16.79
N ASN A 49 -13.72 2.80 16.73
CA ASN A 49 -12.62 3.22 17.59
C ASN A 49 -11.95 4.48 17.03
N GLN A 50 -11.06 5.06 17.85
CA GLN A 50 -10.28 6.22 17.41
C GLN A 50 -9.51 5.91 16.13
N PRO A 51 -9.39 6.88 15.21
CA PRO A 51 -8.59 6.71 14.00
C PRO A 51 -7.11 6.47 14.35
N ARG A 52 -6.42 5.68 13.53
CA ARG A 52 -4.98 5.50 13.64
C ARG A 52 -4.23 6.57 12.86
N GLU A 53 -3.11 6.99 13.40
CA GLU A 53 -2.20 7.91 12.73
C GLU A 53 -1.60 7.25 11.48
N LEU A 54 -1.60 7.97 10.35
CA LEU A 54 -1.01 7.50 9.10
C LEU A 54 0.51 7.36 9.21
N ILE A 55 1.07 6.34 8.56
CA ILE A 55 2.50 5.98 8.59
C ILE A 55 3.33 7.06 7.91
N GLN A 56 4.07 7.86 8.68
CA GLN A 56 4.81 8.98 8.09
C GLN A 56 6.02 8.55 7.26
N ASN A 57 6.78 7.56 7.73
CA ASN A 57 7.94 7.02 7.03
C ASN A 57 7.56 5.73 6.30
N LEU A 58 7.30 5.82 4.99
CA LEU A 58 6.94 4.66 4.19
C LEU A 58 8.11 3.68 3.97
N ASP A 59 9.36 4.14 4.06
CA ASP A 59 10.54 3.25 3.96
C ASP A 59 10.66 2.30 5.15
N SER A 60 9.94 2.57 6.26
CA SER A 60 9.91 1.67 7.42
C SER A 60 9.07 0.42 7.21
N LEU A 61 8.27 0.38 6.14
CA LEU A 61 7.46 -0.79 5.81
C LEU A 61 8.30 -1.83 5.07
N PRO A 62 8.13 -3.13 5.38
CA PRO A 62 8.76 -4.19 4.61
C PRO A 62 8.14 -4.24 3.21
N PHE A 63 8.89 -4.81 2.26
CA PHE A 63 8.31 -5.12 0.95
C PHE A 63 7.18 -6.16 1.10
N PRO A 64 6.13 -6.09 0.25
CA PRO A 64 5.08 -7.09 0.21
C PRO A 64 5.63 -8.52 0.08
N ALA A 65 5.02 -9.46 0.81
CA ALA A 65 5.40 -10.87 0.85
C ALA A 65 5.01 -11.61 -0.45
N ARG A 66 5.58 -11.20 -1.58
CA ARG A 66 5.24 -11.69 -2.93
C ARG A 66 5.58 -13.16 -3.18
N HIS A 67 6.45 -13.75 -2.37
CA HIS A 67 6.71 -15.19 -2.37
C HIS A 67 5.49 -16.02 -1.95
N LEU A 68 4.47 -15.42 -1.33
CA LEU A 68 3.20 -16.07 -1.00
C LEU A 68 2.16 -15.97 -2.14
N LEU A 69 2.50 -15.29 -3.25
CA LEU A 69 1.61 -15.05 -4.38
C LEU A 69 2.09 -15.81 -5.62
N PRO A 70 1.17 -16.27 -6.48
CA PRO A 70 1.51 -16.86 -7.77
C PRO A 70 1.90 -15.76 -8.77
N MET A 71 3.10 -15.20 -8.60
CA MET A 71 3.55 -14.02 -9.35
C MET A 71 3.57 -14.23 -10.87
N ASP A 72 3.71 -15.47 -11.33
CA ASP A 72 3.62 -15.90 -12.73
C ASP A 72 2.24 -15.63 -13.38
N LYS A 73 1.18 -15.44 -12.57
CA LYS A 73 -0.16 -15.14 -13.07
C LYS A 73 -0.42 -13.65 -13.30
N TYR A 74 0.48 -12.78 -12.83
CA TYR A 74 0.32 -11.33 -12.93
C TYR A 74 0.99 -10.86 -14.22
N THR A 75 0.19 -10.72 -15.28
CA THR A 75 0.65 -10.39 -16.64
C THR A 75 -0.02 -9.12 -17.15
N VAL A 76 0.61 -8.46 -18.12
CA VAL A 76 -0.03 -7.33 -18.82
C VAL A 76 -1.00 -7.89 -19.86
N LEU A 77 -2.31 -7.73 -19.63
CA LEU A 77 -3.37 -8.20 -20.55
C LEU A 77 -3.30 -9.71 -20.90
N GLY A 78 -2.81 -10.55 -19.98
CA GLY A 78 -2.68 -11.98 -20.22
C GLY A 78 -1.47 -12.38 -21.08
N GLN A 79 -0.57 -11.43 -21.35
CA GLN A 79 0.63 -11.64 -22.15
C GLN A 79 1.89 -11.31 -21.35
N GLU A 80 3.00 -11.95 -21.71
CA GLU A 80 4.32 -11.50 -21.25
C GLU A 80 4.60 -10.09 -21.77
N PRO A 81 5.28 -9.23 -21.00
CA PRO A 81 5.93 -9.53 -19.72
C PRO A 81 4.98 -9.59 -18.52
N SER A 82 5.36 -10.39 -17.53
CA SER A 82 4.77 -10.35 -16.19
C SER A 82 4.91 -8.96 -15.55
N ALA A 83 3.86 -8.50 -14.87
CA ALA A 83 3.73 -7.17 -14.29
C ALA A 83 3.76 -7.19 -12.75
N GLY A 84 4.45 -6.21 -12.16
CA GLY A 84 4.49 -6.01 -10.72
C GLY A 84 4.00 -4.63 -10.32
N GLY A 85 2.91 -4.58 -9.56
CA GLY A 85 2.43 -3.35 -8.94
C GLY A 85 3.27 -2.96 -7.72
N ILE A 86 3.62 -1.68 -7.62
CA ILE A 86 4.27 -1.07 -6.45
C ILE A 86 3.60 0.24 -6.07
N ILE A 87 3.52 0.49 -4.76
CA ILE A 87 3.09 1.78 -4.20
C ILE A 87 4.34 2.46 -3.64
N THR A 88 4.70 3.61 -4.19
CA THR A 88 5.87 4.42 -3.84
C THR A 88 5.54 5.68 -3.09
N SER A 89 4.28 6.10 -3.12
CA SER A 89 3.78 7.23 -2.36
C SER A 89 2.34 7.04 -1.93
N ARG A 90 1.93 7.78 -0.90
CA ARG A 90 0.57 7.78 -0.35
C ARG A 90 0.14 9.19 -0.01
N GLY A 91 -1.14 9.45 -0.21
CA GLY A 91 -1.80 10.69 0.13
C GLY A 91 -1.76 11.71 -1.00
N CYS A 92 -2.86 12.44 -1.14
CA CYS A 92 -3.10 13.36 -2.24
C CYS A 92 -3.59 14.70 -1.66
N PRO A 93 -2.90 15.83 -1.92
CA PRO A 93 -3.29 17.13 -1.37
C PRO A 93 -4.55 17.72 -2.03
N PHE A 94 -5.02 17.13 -3.14
CA PHE A 94 -6.21 17.58 -3.84
C PHE A 94 -7.50 17.10 -3.15
N GLN A 95 -8.60 17.83 -3.41
CA GLN A 95 -9.93 17.60 -2.83
C GLN A 95 -10.99 17.43 -3.93
N CYS A 96 -10.67 16.61 -4.92
CA CYS A 96 -11.60 16.30 -6.01
C CYS A 96 -12.86 15.64 -5.44
N VAL A 97 -14.03 16.22 -5.72
CA VAL A 97 -15.33 15.80 -5.14
C VAL A 97 -15.72 14.35 -5.43
N PHE A 98 -15.14 13.75 -6.48
CA PHE A 98 -15.40 12.38 -6.90
C PHE A 98 -14.39 11.36 -6.34
N CYS A 99 -13.29 11.80 -5.72
CA CYS A 99 -12.15 10.94 -5.40
C CYS A 99 -12.10 10.57 -3.91
N SER A 100 -11.84 9.30 -3.62
CA SER A 100 -11.69 8.78 -2.25
C SER A 100 -10.24 8.74 -1.76
N SER A 101 -9.24 8.97 -2.63
CA SER A 101 -7.81 8.86 -2.29
C SER A 101 -7.45 9.65 -1.03
N SER A 102 -7.81 10.94 -0.94
CA SER A 102 -7.45 11.77 0.21
C SER A 102 -8.23 11.44 1.48
N LEU A 103 -9.36 10.72 1.37
CA LEU A 103 -10.11 10.17 2.51
C LEU A 103 -9.43 8.90 3.05
N LEU A 104 -8.84 8.07 2.18
CA LEU A 104 -8.19 6.81 2.55
C LEU A 104 -6.73 7.00 2.97
N SER A 105 -5.95 7.70 2.16
CA SER A 105 -4.49 7.84 2.26
C SER A 105 -4.06 9.18 2.87
N GLY A 106 -5.02 10.03 3.23
CA GLY A 106 -4.81 11.37 3.79
C GLY A 106 -4.45 12.43 2.77
N LYS A 107 -4.41 13.69 3.23
CA LYS A 107 -4.17 14.88 2.40
C LYS A 107 -2.69 15.25 2.23
N LYS A 108 -1.79 14.56 2.94
CA LYS A 108 -0.35 14.85 2.91
C LYS A 108 0.35 13.80 2.07
N PHE A 109 1.04 14.26 1.03
CA PHE A 109 1.93 13.42 0.24
C PHE A 109 3.07 12.89 1.11
N ARG A 110 3.23 11.58 1.12
CA ARG A 110 4.30 10.84 1.80
C ARG A 110 4.88 9.88 0.77
N ALA A 111 6.18 9.91 0.55
CA ALA A 111 6.83 9.07 -0.44
C ALA A 111 7.94 8.24 0.18
N ARG A 112 8.22 7.11 -0.47
CA ARG A 112 9.40 6.30 -0.25
C ARG A 112 10.61 6.96 -0.89
N SER A 113 11.80 6.70 -0.35
CA SER A 113 13.03 7.20 -0.98
C SER A 113 13.28 6.52 -2.33
N PRO A 114 13.89 7.21 -3.31
CA PRO A 114 14.22 6.62 -4.61
C PRO A 114 14.98 5.29 -4.50
N LYS A 115 15.94 5.19 -3.58
CA LYS A 115 16.70 3.96 -3.36
C LYS A 115 15.84 2.80 -2.85
N ASN A 116 14.89 3.08 -1.95
CA ASN A 116 13.98 2.07 -1.43
C ASN A 116 13.02 1.57 -2.52
N VAL A 117 12.52 2.47 -3.37
CA VAL A 117 11.69 2.13 -4.54
C VAL A 117 12.44 1.23 -5.51
N VAL A 118 13.65 1.65 -5.95
CA VAL A 118 14.41 0.87 -6.93
C VAL A 118 14.90 -0.46 -6.38
N HIS A 119 15.12 -0.57 -5.06
CA HIS A 119 15.41 -1.87 -4.44
C HIS A 119 14.23 -2.83 -4.53
N GLU A 120 12.99 -2.37 -4.43
CA GLU A 120 11.83 -3.23 -4.65
C GLU A 120 11.68 -3.65 -6.12
N ILE A 121 11.95 -2.72 -7.06
CA ILE A 121 11.97 -3.02 -8.51
C ILE A 121 13.03 -4.09 -8.80
N GLU A 122 14.23 -3.95 -8.26
CA GLU A 122 15.31 -4.93 -8.39
C GLU A 122 14.91 -6.29 -7.80
N HIS A 123 14.24 -6.31 -6.64
CA HIS A 123 13.72 -7.52 -6.02
C HIS A 123 12.66 -8.20 -6.92
N LEU A 124 11.75 -7.43 -7.51
CA LEU A 124 10.76 -7.94 -8.47
C LEU A 124 11.42 -8.55 -9.71
N ARG A 125 12.44 -7.88 -10.26
CA ARG A 125 13.18 -8.38 -11.43
C ARG A 125 13.92 -9.68 -11.11
N HIS A 126 14.68 -9.72 -10.02
CA HIS A 126 15.57 -10.84 -9.70
C HIS A 126 14.83 -12.08 -9.17
N TYR A 127 13.84 -11.90 -8.30
CA TYR A 127 13.18 -13.04 -7.64
C TYR A 127 11.88 -13.47 -8.32
N HIS A 128 11.28 -12.60 -9.14
CA HIS A 128 9.99 -12.86 -9.78
C HIS A 128 10.01 -12.68 -11.30
N GLY A 129 11.16 -12.34 -11.90
CA GLY A 129 11.30 -12.19 -13.35
C GLY A 129 10.55 -11.00 -13.96
N ILE A 130 9.91 -10.16 -13.13
CA ILE A 130 9.08 -9.03 -13.57
C ILE A 130 9.94 -8.02 -14.34
N SER A 131 9.55 -7.73 -15.57
CA SER A 131 10.14 -6.65 -16.40
C SER A 131 9.22 -5.45 -16.59
N PHE A 132 7.96 -5.53 -16.16
CA PHE A 132 7.03 -4.40 -16.26
C PHE A 132 6.53 -3.98 -14.88
N VAL A 133 6.70 -2.72 -14.52
CA VAL A 133 6.32 -2.17 -13.20
C VAL A 133 5.20 -1.16 -13.34
N GLU A 134 4.13 -1.35 -12.57
CA GLU A 134 3.03 -0.40 -12.47
C GLU A 134 3.17 0.38 -11.15
N PHE A 135 3.37 1.70 -11.25
CA PHE A 135 3.31 2.59 -10.10
C PHE A 135 1.85 2.89 -9.76
N LEU A 136 1.34 2.28 -8.69
CA LEU A 136 -0.04 2.38 -8.21
C LEU A 136 -0.29 3.61 -7.32
N ASP A 137 0.53 4.64 -7.48
CA ASP A 137 0.43 5.87 -6.69
C ASP A 137 -0.75 6.71 -7.16
N ASP A 138 -1.43 7.36 -6.21
CA ASP A 138 -2.49 8.33 -6.55
C ASP A 138 -1.93 9.56 -7.30
N LEU A 139 -0.66 9.90 -7.06
CA LEU A 139 0.04 11.05 -7.65
C LEU A 139 1.55 10.78 -7.74
N PHE A 140 1.98 9.88 -8.62
CA PHE A 140 3.40 9.51 -8.74
C PHE A 140 4.31 10.72 -9.05
N THR A 141 3.83 11.61 -9.92
CA THR A 141 4.56 12.73 -10.54
C THR A 141 4.50 14.05 -9.76
N LEU A 142 3.90 14.06 -8.56
CA LEU A 142 3.78 15.28 -7.75
C LEU A 142 5.14 15.89 -7.40
N ASP A 143 6.13 15.04 -7.10
CA ASP A 143 7.51 15.41 -6.83
C ASP A 143 8.40 14.99 -8.02
N GLN A 144 8.64 15.93 -8.93
CA GLN A 144 9.37 15.67 -10.17
C GLN A 144 10.84 15.32 -9.93
N GLU A 145 11.49 15.95 -8.93
CA GLU A 145 12.88 15.66 -8.59
C GLU A 145 13.02 14.21 -8.11
N ARG A 146 12.08 13.76 -7.26
CA ARG A 146 12.03 12.36 -6.82
C ARG A 146 11.87 11.38 -7.98
N VAL A 147 11.02 11.70 -8.96
CA VAL A 147 10.83 10.85 -10.15
C VAL A 147 12.12 10.76 -10.96
N VAL A 148 12.78 11.90 -11.20
CA VAL A 148 14.08 11.94 -11.89
C VAL A 148 15.12 11.09 -11.16
N ASP A 149 15.16 11.16 -9.83
CA ASP A 149 16.10 10.39 -9.02
C ASP A 149 15.79 8.89 -9.01
N ILE A 150 14.52 8.48 -9.11
CA ILE A 150 14.14 7.09 -9.35
C ILE A 150 14.67 6.63 -10.70
N CYS A 151 14.45 7.39 -11.77
CA CYS A 151 14.94 7.05 -13.11
C CYS A 151 16.47 6.94 -13.16
N LYS A 152 17.19 7.87 -12.53
CA LYS A 152 18.65 7.80 -12.40
C LYS A 152 19.10 6.55 -11.65
N GLU A 153 18.42 6.19 -10.57
CA GLU A 153 18.77 5.04 -9.76
C GLU A 153 18.50 3.71 -10.49
N ILE A 154 17.42 3.62 -11.28
CA ILE A 154 17.15 2.50 -12.22
C ILE A 154 18.31 2.37 -13.21
N GLY A 155 18.68 3.48 -13.88
CA GLY A 155 19.78 3.50 -14.85
C GLY A 155 21.13 3.14 -14.22
N ARG A 156 21.42 3.62 -13.01
CA ARG A 156 22.65 3.34 -12.26
C ARG A 156 22.80 1.85 -11.91
N ARG A 157 21.68 1.15 -11.69
CA ARG A 157 21.65 -0.30 -11.42
C ARG A 157 21.50 -1.15 -12.68
N HIS A 158 21.42 -0.52 -13.86
CA HIS A 158 21.22 -1.20 -15.14
C HIS A 158 20.00 -2.14 -15.13
N LEU A 159 18.91 -1.74 -14.46
CA LEU A 159 17.69 -2.54 -14.41
C LEU A 159 16.95 -2.42 -15.74
N ASP A 160 16.82 -3.55 -16.43
CA ASP A 160 16.02 -3.71 -17.64
C ASP A 160 14.56 -3.90 -17.26
N VAL A 161 13.86 -2.78 -17.05
CA VAL A 161 12.45 -2.72 -16.68
C VAL A 161 11.74 -1.58 -17.43
N GLU A 162 10.55 -1.88 -17.91
CA GLU A 162 9.58 -0.90 -18.37
C GLU A 162 8.65 -0.53 -17.22
N TRP A 163 8.11 0.69 -17.22
CA TRP A 163 7.17 1.10 -16.20
C TRP A 163 6.12 2.07 -16.70
N VAL A 164 4.99 2.08 -16.01
CA VAL A 164 3.89 3.03 -16.21
C VAL A 164 3.49 3.64 -14.88
N CYS A 165 3.00 4.87 -14.91
CA CYS A 165 2.40 5.55 -13.76
C CYS A 165 1.13 6.29 -14.19
N SER A 166 0.24 6.52 -13.23
CA SER A 166 -0.92 7.41 -13.34
C SER A 166 -0.76 8.68 -12.53
#